data_AF-A0AAN6J3Q3-F1
#
_entry.id   AF-A0AAN6J3Q3-F1
#
_cell.length_a   1.000
_cell.length_b   1.000
_cell.length_c   1.000
_cell.angle_alpha   90.00
_cell.angle_beta   90.00
_cell.angle_gamma   90.00
#
_symmetry.space_group_name_H-M   'P 1'
#
loop_
_entity.id
_entity.type
_entity.pdbx_description
1 polymer ?
#
loop_
_entity_poly.entity_id
_entity_poly.type
_entity_poly.pdbx_seq_one_letter_code
_entity_poly.pdbx_strand_id
1 'polypeptide(L)'
;MSSAIANSTFFATPDLPPTALHFIDTAIASFHKLPGSAIALRYIRSSYQDDPVRSLVELFLFIFAVRYLLAPAYSTKRSKNVPLTEDEIDELVDDWTPEPLTSEESAFEKLENEKRPVMTGPAGPKVKLAGSGRTVVNLGNYNHYNFAANAELIGKGIGTVRTYGVGPCSPPGFYGTQDVHMKSEADIAAHIGMPACIIYAQSFSTISSMLPAFSKRGDIIVADKASNFPIRKGLQISRSQVRWYEHNDMADLERVLQRVVKEGQGKPLTRRFIVTEGLFECVGDMVDLPKVVELKLKYKFRLILDETWSYGILGRTGRGATEQQNVDPMQVDMIVGGLAGALASGGGFCASTNEVVEHQRLSAAAYTYSAALPALLATTASETVALLQEQPQLIQTLRDNTKAIRAQLDPRSEWVRCTSAPENPVLILVLKDQHVEDRKLSIADQEALLQDAVEEALANGVLVTRLKSPPMAVGASAKEAQKEWRPRPGIKVCVTTGLSRKETEAAGKVVRHAITSVMKSRKWQKGTLFAATPSAAPAA
;
A
#
# COMPACT_ATOMS: atom_id res chain seq x y z
N MET A 1 26.94 -53.50 -61.69
CA MET A 1 27.52 -52.71 -62.80
C MET A 1 28.39 -51.64 -62.16
N SER A 2 29.69 -51.94 -62.04
CA SER A 2 30.77 -51.25 -62.78
C SER A 2 30.89 -49.78 -62.37
N SER A 3 31.81 -49.41 -61.47
CA SER A 3 33.28 -49.34 -61.65
C SER A 3 33.68 -47.87 -61.72
N ALA A 4 34.44 -47.39 -60.72
CA ALA A 4 35.64 -46.57 -60.91
C ALA A 4 36.06 -46.00 -59.55
N ILE A 5 37.01 -46.71 -58.94
CA ILE A 5 38.00 -46.12 -58.04
C ILE A 5 38.77 -45.09 -58.88
N ALA A 6 38.72 -43.81 -58.49
CA ALA A 6 39.64 -42.81 -59.01
C ALA A 6 39.81 -41.66 -58.00
N ASN A 7 40.96 -41.70 -57.33
CA ASN A 7 41.79 -40.59 -56.87
C ASN A 7 41.22 -39.18 -57.07
N SER A 8 40.97 -38.48 -55.97
CA SER A 8 41.20 -37.03 -55.91
C SER A 8 41.92 -36.70 -54.61
N THR A 9 43.24 -36.64 -54.75
CA THR A 9 44.21 -36.02 -53.86
C THR A 9 43.82 -34.57 -53.60
N PHE A 10 43.07 -34.33 -52.52
CA PHE A 10 43.02 -33.02 -51.88
C PHE A 10 44.05 -33.04 -50.75
N PHE A 11 44.98 -32.08 -50.79
CA PHE A 11 46.19 -31.96 -49.98
C PHE A 11 47.40 -32.74 -50.50
N ALA A 12 48.20 -32.08 -51.34
CA ALA A 12 49.64 -32.31 -51.34
C ALA A 12 50.19 -31.77 -50.01
N THR A 13 50.23 -32.61 -48.98
CA THR A 13 50.90 -32.29 -47.71
C THR A 13 52.37 -32.71 -47.80
N PRO A 14 53.32 -31.84 -47.43
CA PRO A 14 54.69 -32.27 -47.20
C PRO A 14 54.71 -33.29 -46.04
N ASP A 15 55.63 -34.26 -46.12
CA ASP A 15 55.74 -35.46 -45.29
C ASP A 15 55.38 -35.25 -43.81
N LEU A 16 54.12 -35.53 -43.46
CA LEU A 16 53.68 -35.60 -42.06
C LEU A 16 53.97 -37.02 -41.53
N PRO A 17 54.48 -37.15 -40.29
CA PRO A 17 54.78 -38.45 -39.72
C PRO A 17 53.54 -39.36 -39.70
N PRO A 18 53.67 -40.69 -39.88
CA PRO A 18 52.54 -41.63 -39.94
C PRO A 18 51.67 -41.61 -38.67
N THR A 19 52.22 -41.20 -37.53
CA THR A 19 51.49 -40.96 -36.28
C THR A 19 50.50 -39.79 -36.38
N ALA A 20 50.85 -38.73 -37.11
CA ALA A 20 49.98 -37.58 -37.33
C ALA A 20 48.82 -37.92 -38.26
N LEU A 21 49.06 -38.71 -39.31
CA LEU A 21 48.01 -39.21 -40.21
C LEU A 21 47.00 -40.09 -39.47
N HIS A 22 47.47 -41.03 -38.65
CA HIS A 22 46.59 -41.86 -37.83
C HIS A 22 45.76 -41.01 -36.85
N PHE A 23 46.32 -39.96 -36.28
CA PHE A 23 45.60 -39.06 -35.38
C PHE A 23 44.50 -38.28 -36.12
N ILE A 24 44.81 -37.77 -37.31
CA ILE A 24 43.85 -37.06 -38.17
C ILE A 24 42.70 -37.98 -38.57
N ASP A 25 42.99 -39.20 -39.02
CA ASP A 25 41.96 -40.18 -39.41
C ASP A 25 41.08 -40.58 -38.22
N THR A 26 41.68 -40.75 -37.04
CA THR A 26 40.94 -41.06 -35.80
C THR A 26 40.04 -39.89 -35.38
N ALA A 27 40.53 -38.66 -35.53
CA ALA A 27 39.76 -37.45 -35.23
C ALA A 27 38.59 -37.26 -36.20
N ILE A 28 38.79 -37.49 -37.50
CA ILE A 28 37.75 -37.45 -38.52
C ILE A 28 36.68 -38.53 -38.25
N ALA A 29 37.11 -39.77 -37.97
CA ALA A 29 36.20 -40.86 -37.64
C ALA A 29 35.36 -40.59 -36.37
N SER A 30 35.95 -39.89 -35.39
CA SER A 30 35.27 -39.51 -34.16
C SER A 30 34.30 -38.34 -34.38
N PHE A 31 34.67 -37.38 -35.23
CA PHE A 31 33.80 -36.26 -35.60
C PHE A 31 32.55 -36.72 -36.37
N HIS A 32 32.68 -37.71 -37.26
CA HIS A 32 31.54 -38.29 -37.98
C HIS A 32 30.54 -39.03 -37.08
N LYS A 33 30.94 -39.45 -35.88
CA LYS A 33 30.04 -40.09 -34.90
C LYS A 33 29.16 -39.09 -34.15
N LEU A 34 29.46 -37.79 -34.22
CA LEU A 34 28.64 -36.76 -33.55
C LEU A 34 27.34 -36.51 -34.33
N PRO A 35 26.17 -36.54 -33.68
CA PRO A 35 24.90 -36.22 -34.32
C PRO A 35 24.92 -34.77 -34.85
N GLY A 36 24.61 -34.58 -36.14
CA GLY A 36 24.67 -33.29 -36.83
C GLY A 36 25.99 -32.99 -37.56
N SER A 37 27.01 -33.85 -37.45
CA SER A 37 28.33 -33.68 -38.11
C SER A 37 28.24 -33.55 -39.64
N ALA A 38 27.31 -34.26 -40.28
CA ALA A 38 27.07 -34.17 -41.73
C ALA A 38 26.57 -32.79 -42.18
N ILE A 39 25.78 -32.10 -41.34
CA ILE A 39 25.29 -30.75 -41.61
C ILE A 39 26.43 -29.74 -41.44
N ALA A 40 27.24 -29.88 -40.38
CA ALA A 40 28.41 -29.04 -40.14
C ALA A 40 29.44 -29.16 -41.28
N LEU A 41 29.74 -30.38 -41.75
CA LEU A 41 30.64 -30.60 -42.89
C LEU A 41 30.10 -29.98 -44.19
N ARG A 42 28.79 -30.09 -44.44
CA ARG A 42 28.16 -29.49 -45.62
C ARG A 42 28.17 -27.96 -45.56
N TYR A 43 28.00 -27.39 -44.36
CA TYR A 43 28.11 -25.95 -44.13
C TYR A 43 29.54 -25.45 -44.31
N ILE A 44 30.54 -26.13 -43.74
CA ILE A 44 31.97 -25.80 -43.90
C ILE A 44 32.36 -25.88 -45.38
N ARG A 45 31.94 -26.93 -46.08
CA ARG A 45 32.19 -27.10 -47.53
C ARG A 45 31.47 -26.06 -48.38
N SER A 46 30.32 -25.56 -47.94
CA SER A 46 29.55 -24.51 -48.61
C SER A 46 30.07 -23.10 -48.31
N SER A 47 30.67 -22.87 -47.14
CA SER A 47 31.26 -21.60 -46.73
C SER A 47 32.61 -21.36 -47.42
N TYR A 48 33.35 -22.43 -47.72
CA TYR A 48 34.63 -22.38 -48.43
C TYR A 48 34.45 -22.28 -49.96
N GLN A 49 33.80 -21.21 -50.42
CA GLN A 49 33.75 -20.82 -51.84
C GLN A 49 34.75 -19.66 -52.08
N ASP A 50 36.05 -19.96 -52.05
CA ASP A 50 37.16 -19.06 -52.43
C ASP A 50 37.22 -17.67 -51.76
N ASP A 51 36.53 -17.46 -50.62
CA ASP A 51 36.65 -16.24 -49.81
C ASP A 51 37.30 -16.56 -48.45
N PRO A 52 38.64 -16.51 -48.38
CA PRO A 52 39.37 -16.85 -47.16
C PRO A 52 39.10 -15.86 -46.02
N VAL A 53 38.67 -14.63 -46.32
CA VAL A 53 38.38 -13.61 -45.31
C VAL A 53 37.08 -13.95 -44.60
N ARG A 54 36.05 -14.36 -45.34
CA ARG A 54 34.77 -14.78 -44.76
C ARG A 54 34.91 -15.99 -43.85
N SER A 55 35.63 -17.04 -44.27
CA SER A 55 35.83 -18.22 -43.43
C SER A 55 36.61 -17.91 -42.16
N LEU A 56 37.54 -16.95 -42.21
CA LEU A 56 38.31 -16.51 -41.04
C LEU A 56 37.45 -15.71 -40.05
N VAL A 57 36.54 -14.87 -40.55
CA VAL A 57 35.54 -14.16 -39.75
C VAL A 57 34.53 -15.13 -39.12
N GLU A 58 34.04 -16.11 -39.87
CA GLU A 58 33.11 -17.14 -39.34
C GLU A 58 33.78 -18.00 -38.27
N LEU A 59 35.04 -18.40 -38.45
CA LEU A 59 35.82 -19.11 -37.44
C LEU A 59 36.04 -18.26 -36.18
N PHE A 60 36.37 -16.98 -36.36
CA PHE A 60 36.49 -16.05 -35.24
C PHE A 60 35.16 -15.89 -34.48
N LEU A 61 34.04 -15.73 -35.18
CA LEU A 61 32.70 -15.63 -34.59
C LEU A 61 32.30 -16.92 -33.87
N PHE A 62 32.66 -18.08 -34.41
CA PHE A 62 32.42 -19.37 -33.76
C PHE A 62 33.23 -19.50 -32.46
N ILE A 63 34.54 -19.21 -32.50
CA ILE A 63 35.39 -19.22 -31.30
C ILE A 63 34.89 -18.19 -30.28
N PHE A 64 34.46 -17.01 -30.74
CA PHE A 64 33.88 -15.97 -29.89
C PHE A 64 32.57 -16.44 -29.25
N ALA A 65 31.67 -17.08 -30.00
CA ALA A 65 30.40 -17.60 -29.49
C ALA A 65 30.62 -18.74 -28.47
N VAL A 66 31.56 -19.65 -28.74
CA VAL A 66 31.96 -20.70 -27.79
C VAL A 66 32.54 -20.08 -26.53
N ARG A 67 33.46 -19.11 -26.66
CA ARG A 67 34.01 -18.38 -25.51
C ARG A 67 32.94 -17.62 -24.74
N TYR A 68 31.98 -17.01 -25.42
CA TYR A 68 30.90 -16.25 -24.81
C TYR A 68 29.91 -17.15 -24.05
N LEU A 69 29.55 -18.31 -24.62
CA LEU A 69 28.67 -19.28 -23.97
C LEU A 69 29.33 -20.01 -22.79
N LEU A 70 30.65 -20.21 -22.86
CA LEU A 70 31.43 -20.82 -21.77
C LEU A 70 31.95 -19.78 -20.77
N ALA A 71 31.90 -18.50 -21.09
CA ALA A 71 32.26 -17.45 -20.15
C ALA A 71 31.18 -17.34 -19.06
N PRO A 72 31.56 -17.30 -17.78
CA PRO A 72 30.61 -17.11 -16.71
C PRO A 72 29.89 -15.76 -16.88
N ALA A 73 28.56 -15.77 -16.79
CA ALA A 73 27.70 -14.60 -17.05
C ALA A 73 27.92 -13.40 -16.10
N TYR A 74 28.83 -13.52 -15.12
CA TYR A 74 29.16 -12.48 -14.17
C TYR A 74 30.66 -12.44 -13.85
N SER A 75 31.18 -11.24 -13.61
CA SER A 75 32.53 -10.99 -13.10
C SER A 75 32.68 -11.58 -11.70
N THR A 76 33.25 -12.78 -11.60
CA THR A 76 33.83 -13.30 -10.36
C THR A 76 35.19 -12.64 -10.15
N LYS A 77 35.22 -11.35 -9.84
CA LYS A 77 36.28 -10.85 -8.96
C LYS A 77 36.03 -11.54 -7.63
N ARG A 78 36.54 -12.77 -7.51
CA ARG A 78 36.66 -13.50 -6.26
C ARG A 78 37.31 -12.52 -5.29
N SER A 79 36.52 -12.02 -4.35
CA SER A 79 36.97 -11.94 -2.97
C SER A 79 37.88 -13.14 -2.72
N LYS A 80 39.04 -12.96 -2.09
CA LYS A 80 39.92 -14.07 -1.72
C LYS A 80 39.14 -15.05 -0.85
N ASN A 81 38.43 -15.99 -1.47
CA ASN A 81 37.72 -17.05 -0.79
C ASN A 81 38.78 -18.07 -0.45
N VAL A 82 39.35 -17.92 0.74
CA VAL A 82 40.06 -19.00 1.41
C VAL A 82 39.03 -20.13 1.56
N PRO A 83 39.29 -21.34 1.05
CA PRO A 83 38.40 -22.46 1.28
C PRO A 83 38.46 -22.78 2.78
N LEU A 84 37.36 -22.49 3.48
CA LEU A 84 37.20 -22.80 4.89
C LEU A 84 37.05 -24.31 5.07
N THR A 85 37.64 -24.88 6.10
CA THR A 85 37.38 -26.27 6.52
C THR A 85 35.96 -26.40 7.08
N GLU A 86 35.43 -27.62 7.19
CA GLU A 86 34.12 -27.84 7.83
C GLU A 86 34.13 -27.34 9.28
N ASP A 87 35.23 -27.55 10.02
CA ASP A 87 35.40 -27.03 11.38
C ASP A 87 35.41 -25.49 11.42
N GLU A 88 36.06 -24.81 10.46
CA GLU A 88 36.04 -23.33 10.38
C GLU A 88 34.65 -22.80 10.00
N ILE A 89 33.87 -23.55 9.22
CA ILE A 89 32.48 -23.20 8.92
C ILE A 89 31.62 -23.36 10.17
N ASP A 90 31.79 -24.45 10.91
CA ASP A 90 31.05 -24.69 12.16
C ASP A 90 31.40 -23.66 13.23
N GLU A 91 32.68 -23.28 13.39
CA GLU A 91 33.10 -22.17 14.26
C GLU A 91 32.48 -20.84 13.83
N LEU A 92 32.47 -20.53 12.53
CA LEU A 92 31.85 -19.30 12.03
C LEU A 92 30.33 -19.30 12.19
N VAL A 93 29.67 -20.46 12.13
CA VAL A 93 28.23 -20.59 12.37
C VAL A 93 27.91 -20.45 13.85
N ASP A 94 28.73 -21.05 14.72
CA ASP A 94 28.61 -20.94 16.18
C ASP A 94 28.87 -19.50 16.67
N ASP A 95 29.84 -18.80 16.06
CA ASP A 95 30.16 -17.40 16.33
C ASP A 95 29.18 -16.42 15.66
N TRP A 96 28.41 -16.87 14.66
CA TRP A 96 27.48 -16.00 13.94
C TRP A 96 26.25 -15.69 14.78
N THR A 97 26.21 -14.45 15.28
CA THR A 97 24.99 -13.92 15.89
C THR A 97 24.14 -13.26 14.81
N PRO A 98 22.92 -13.77 14.51
CA PRO A 98 22.03 -13.11 13.56
C PRO A 98 21.78 -11.67 14.00
N GLU A 99 21.91 -10.72 13.07
CA GLU A 99 21.43 -9.37 13.32
C GLU A 99 19.94 -9.45 13.70
N PRO A 100 19.50 -8.73 14.76
CA PRO A 100 18.11 -8.69 15.15
C PRO A 100 17.23 -8.27 13.95
N LEU A 101 16.14 -9.02 13.72
CA LEU A 101 15.17 -8.70 12.64
C LEU A 101 14.55 -7.31 12.79
N THR A 102 14.60 -6.75 13.99
CA THR A 102 14.10 -5.42 14.34
C THR A 102 15.11 -4.71 15.23
N SER A 103 15.23 -3.40 15.06
CA SER A 103 15.95 -2.56 16.02
C SER A 103 15.34 -2.68 17.41
N GLU A 104 16.15 -2.46 18.45
CA GLU A 104 15.61 -2.32 19.80
C GLU A 104 14.61 -1.15 19.87
N GLU A 105 13.53 -1.33 20.61
CA GLU A 105 12.55 -0.27 20.83
C GLU A 105 13.20 0.91 21.55
N SER A 106 13.01 2.11 21.02
CA SER A 106 13.46 3.33 21.68
C SER A 106 12.75 3.52 23.03
N ALA A 107 13.38 4.27 23.96
CA ALA A 107 12.75 4.58 25.25
C ALA A 107 11.39 5.27 25.11
N PHE A 108 11.21 6.05 24.03
CA PHE A 108 9.94 6.68 23.71
C PHE A 108 8.88 5.67 23.25
N GLU A 109 9.23 4.71 22.39
CA GLU A 109 8.31 3.67 21.93
C GLU A 109 7.90 2.73 23.06
N LYS A 110 8.83 2.35 23.93
CA LYS A 110 8.53 1.56 25.14
C LYS A 110 7.52 2.27 26.01
N LEU A 111 7.77 3.56 26.32
CA LEU A 111 6.86 4.38 27.12
C LEU A 111 5.48 4.52 26.46
N GLU A 112 5.43 4.72 25.14
CA GLU A 112 4.16 4.81 24.41
C GLU A 112 3.38 3.48 24.42
N ASN A 113 4.07 2.36 24.24
CA ASN A 113 3.46 1.03 24.26
C ASN A 113 2.93 0.68 25.65
N GLU A 114 3.68 0.96 26.71
CA GLU A 114 3.26 0.77 28.10
C GLU A 114 2.04 1.63 28.47
N LYS A 115 1.96 2.85 27.94
CA LYS A 115 0.86 3.79 28.20
C LYS A 115 -0.37 3.57 27.31
N ARG A 116 -0.39 2.56 26.43
CA ARG A 116 -1.52 2.36 25.52
C ARG A 116 -2.82 2.11 26.31
N PRO A 117 -3.86 2.95 26.15
CA PRO A 117 -5.08 2.80 26.94
C PRO A 117 -5.86 1.56 26.50
N VAL A 118 -6.20 0.70 27.46
CA VAL A 118 -7.14 -0.41 27.28
C VAL A 118 -8.53 0.04 27.70
N MET A 119 -9.53 -0.17 26.85
CA MET A 119 -10.93 0.16 27.13
C MET A 119 -11.66 -1.03 27.73
N THR A 120 -12.60 -0.77 28.64
CA THR A 120 -13.51 -1.78 29.21
C THR A 120 -14.94 -1.49 28.76
N GLY A 121 -15.63 -2.53 28.28
CA GLY A 121 -17.00 -2.42 27.74
C GLY A 121 -17.05 -2.06 26.24
N PRO A 122 -18.24 -1.71 25.73
CA PRO A 122 -18.43 -1.40 24.31
C PRO A 122 -17.70 -0.11 23.91
N ALA A 123 -17.24 -0.06 22.66
CA ALA A 123 -16.76 1.17 22.05
C ALA A 123 -17.93 2.15 21.88
N GLY A 124 -17.68 3.43 22.18
CA GLY A 124 -18.71 4.46 22.10
C GLY A 124 -18.16 5.86 22.36
N PRO A 125 -19.03 6.89 22.39
CA PRO A 125 -18.65 8.28 22.61
C PRO A 125 -18.08 8.54 24.01
N LYS A 126 -18.36 7.65 24.98
CA LYS A 126 -17.79 7.66 26.33
C LYS A 126 -17.31 6.25 26.66
N VAL A 127 -16.07 6.11 27.10
CA VAL A 127 -15.42 4.82 27.36
C VAL A 127 -14.76 4.79 28.72
N LYS A 128 -14.76 3.63 29.37
CA LYS A 128 -14.10 3.42 30.66
C LYS A 128 -12.71 2.84 30.45
N LEU A 129 -11.68 3.51 30.98
CA LEU A 129 -10.29 3.06 30.90
C LEU A 129 -10.02 1.96 31.92
N ALA A 130 -9.42 0.84 31.50
CA ALA A 130 -9.15 -0.31 32.36
C ALA A 130 -8.21 0.03 33.53
N GLY A 131 -7.13 0.76 33.26
CA GLY A 131 -6.10 1.05 34.26
C GLY A 131 -6.54 2.05 35.34
N SER A 132 -7.32 3.08 34.98
CA SER A 132 -7.74 4.14 35.92
C SER A 132 -9.18 4.00 36.40
N GLY A 133 -10.01 3.18 35.75
CA GLY A 133 -11.45 3.08 35.99
C GLY A 133 -12.25 4.33 35.60
N ARG A 134 -11.61 5.40 35.11
CA ARG A 134 -12.25 6.67 34.74
C ARG A 134 -12.98 6.54 33.40
N THR A 135 -14.14 7.18 33.31
CA THR A 135 -14.87 7.36 32.05
C THR A 135 -14.40 8.64 31.37
N VAL A 136 -14.04 8.53 30.09
CA VAL A 136 -13.54 9.65 29.26
C VAL A 136 -14.36 9.76 27.97
N VAL A 137 -14.43 10.96 27.41
CA VAL A 137 -15.00 11.18 26.07
C VAL A 137 -14.04 10.62 25.03
N ASN A 138 -14.55 9.83 24.09
CA ASN A 138 -13.75 9.17 23.06
C ASN A 138 -13.91 9.87 21.71
N LEU A 139 -12.87 10.59 21.30
CA LEU A 139 -12.71 11.19 19.97
C LEU A 139 -11.56 10.51 19.21
N GLY A 140 -11.22 9.28 19.57
CA GLY A 140 -10.11 8.51 18.98
C GLY A 140 -10.56 7.29 18.14
N ASN A 141 -11.86 7.11 17.94
CA ASN A 141 -12.42 5.99 17.16
C ASN A 141 -13.19 6.50 15.93
N TYR A 142 -13.42 5.63 14.94
CA TYR A 142 -14.12 5.97 13.70
C TYR A 142 -15.63 5.66 13.74
N ASN A 143 -16.22 5.51 14.94
CA ASN A 143 -17.64 5.23 15.14
C ASN A 143 -18.47 6.53 15.03
N HIS A 144 -18.48 7.09 13.83
CA HIS A 144 -19.05 8.41 13.54
C HIS A 144 -20.54 8.53 13.85
N TYR A 145 -21.30 7.45 13.68
CA TYR A 145 -22.76 7.45 13.90
C TYR A 145 -23.19 6.81 15.23
N ASN A 146 -22.23 6.40 16.06
CA ASN A 146 -22.48 5.62 17.26
C ASN A 146 -23.24 4.30 17.01
N PHE A 147 -23.07 3.71 15.82
CA PHE A 147 -23.75 2.48 15.43
C PHE A 147 -23.22 1.23 16.15
N ALA A 148 -21.96 1.23 16.61
CA ALA A 148 -21.40 0.10 17.34
C ALA A 148 -22.17 -0.25 18.64
N ALA A 149 -22.93 0.69 19.20
CA ALA A 149 -23.77 0.50 20.39
C ALA A 149 -25.28 0.58 20.09
N ASN A 150 -25.67 0.56 18.81
CA ASN A 150 -27.07 0.64 18.40
C ASN A 150 -27.78 -0.69 18.70
N ALA A 151 -28.89 -0.62 19.46
CA ALA A 151 -29.63 -1.80 19.92
C ALA A 151 -30.25 -2.62 18.79
N GLU A 152 -30.68 -1.96 17.71
CA GLU A 152 -31.25 -2.62 16.53
C GLU A 152 -30.17 -3.44 15.80
N LEU A 153 -29.00 -2.84 15.53
CA LEU A 153 -27.87 -3.54 14.91
C LEU A 153 -27.35 -4.68 15.78
N ILE A 154 -27.27 -4.49 17.10
CA ILE A 154 -26.93 -5.57 18.05
C ILE A 154 -27.95 -6.71 17.96
N GLY A 155 -29.25 -6.40 17.92
CA GLY A 155 -30.32 -7.39 17.79
C GLY A 155 -30.21 -8.19 16.49
N LYS A 156 -30.01 -7.51 15.36
CA LYS A 156 -29.77 -8.13 14.04
C LYS A 156 -28.52 -9.01 14.07
N GLY A 157 -27.47 -8.54 14.73
CA GLY A 157 -26.23 -9.29 14.89
C GLY A 157 -26.41 -10.58 15.70
N ILE A 158 -27.09 -10.52 16.85
CA ILE A 158 -27.42 -11.69 17.67
C ILE A 158 -28.27 -12.68 16.87
N GLY A 159 -29.27 -12.20 16.13
CA GLY A 159 -30.07 -13.04 15.24
C GLY A 159 -29.22 -13.74 14.19
N THR A 160 -28.31 -13.01 13.55
CA THR A 160 -27.38 -13.56 12.54
C THR A 160 -26.48 -14.63 13.14
N VAL A 161 -25.90 -14.41 14.33
CA VAL A 161 -25.04 -15.41 14.99
C VAL A 161 -25.82 -16.68 15.34
N ARG A 162 -27.09 -16.55 15.76
CA ARG A 162 -27.96 -17.72 16.04
C ARG A 162 -28.25 -18.55 14.79
N THR A 163 -28.35 -17.91 13.63
CA THR A 163 -28.66 -18.59 12.36
C THR A 163 -27.42 -19.13 11.66
N TYR A 164 -26.33 -18.35 11.61
CA TYR A 164 -25.16 -18.62 10.77
C TYR A 164 -23.90 -19.02 11.56
N GLY A 165 -23.93 -18.92 12.89
CA GLY A 165 -22.77 -19.16 13.75
C GLY A 165 -21.79 -17.99 13.82
N VAL A 166 -20.61 -18.25 14.35
CA VAL A 166 -19.58 -17.22 14.66
C VAL A 166 -18.72 -16.84 13.46
N GLY A 167 -18.56 -17.73 12.47
CA GLY A 167 -17.73 -17.47 11.31
C GLY A 167 -17.77 -18.60 10.27
N PRO A 168 -17.39 -18.30 9.03
CA PRO A 168 -17.54 -19.23 7.90
C PRO A 168 -16.44 -20.30 7.78
N CYS A 169 -15.29 -20.12 8.46
CA CYS A 169 -14.16 -21.06 8.48
C CYS A 169 -13.62 -21.53 7.12
N SER A 170 -13.94 -20.82 6.03
CA SER A 170 -13.54 -21.15 4.65
C SER A 170 -13.45 -19.86 3.83
N PRO A 171 -12.60 -19.80 2.79
CA PRO A 171 -12.60 -18.69 1.86
C PRO A 171 -13.91 -18.61 1.05
N PRO A 172 -14.31 -17.41 0.61
CA PRO A 172 -15.51 -17.21 -0.21
C PRO A 172 -15.59 -18.12 -1.45
N GLY A 173 -14.46 -18.34 -2.14
CA GLY A 173 -14.40 -19.14 -3.37
C GLY A 173 -14.59 -20.66 -3.19
N PHE A 174 -14.64 -21.14 -1.94
CA PHE A 174 -14.92 -22.54 -1.63
C PHE A 174 -16.32 -22.66 -1.02
N TYR A 175 -16.40 -22.71 0.31
CA TYR A 175 -17.65 -22.89 1.06
C TYR A 175 -17.88 -21.75 2.08
N GLY A 176 -17.15 -20.64 1.97
CA GLY A 176 -17.25 -19.52 2.90
C GLY A 176 -18.36 -18.53 2.60
N THR A 177 -18.95 -18.58 1.40
CA THR A 177 -19.97 -17.62 0.97
C THR A 177 -21.37 -18.04 1.45
N GLN A 178 -21.91 -17.29 2.40
CA GLN A 178 -23.31 -17.33 2.84
C GLN A 178 -24.15 -16.27 2.12
N ASP A 179 -25.47 -16.45 2.06
CA ASP A 179 -26.46 -15.54 1.44
C ASP A 179 -26.36 -14.09 1.92
N VAL A 180 -26.08 -13.86 3.21
CA VAL A 180 -25.89 -12.52 3.78
C VAL A 180 -24.72 -11.75 3.17
N HIS A 181 -23.69 -12.44 2.65
CA HIS A 181 -22.60 -11.79 1.93
C HIS A 181 -23.07 -11.25 0.59
N MET A 182 -23.82 -12.06 -0.16
CA MET A 182 -24.36 -11.66 -1.46
C MET A 182 -25.37 -10.52 -1.31
N LYS A 183 -26.19 -10.57 -0.26
CA LYS A 183 -27.08 -9.46 0.10
C LYS A 183 -26.29 -8.19 0.40
N SER A 184 -25.24 -8.27 1.23
CA SER A 184 -24.41 -7.12 1.59
C SER A 184 -23.70 -6.52 0.37
N GLU A 185 -23.18 -7.36 -0.52
CA GLU A 185 -22.62 -6.92 -1.82
C GLU A 185 -23.67 -6.18 -2.66
N ALA A 186 -24.87 -6.73 -2.80
CA ALA A 186 -25.95 -6.11 -3.58
C ALA A 186 -26.40 -4.76 -2.97
N ASP A 187 -26.56 -4.69 -1.65
CA ASP A 187 -26.99 -3.48 -0.95
C ASP A 187 -25.93 -2.37 -1.08
N ILE A 188 -24.63 -2.69 -0.96
CA ILE A 188 -23.53 -1.74 -1.16
C ILE A 188 -23.47 -1.28 -2.61
N ALA A 189 -23.57 -2.19 -3.58
CA ALA A 189 -23.56 -1.86 -5.00
C ALA A 189 -24.71 -0.90 -5.36
N ALA A 190 -25.93 -1.22 -4.89
CA ALA A 190 -27.11 -0.39 -5.10
C ALA A 190 -26.98 0.98 -4.43
N HIS A 191 -26.40 1.05 -3.23
CA HIS A 191 -26.20 2.32 -2.54
C HIS A 191 -25.22 3.24 -3.29
N ILE A 192 -24.09 2.71 -3.74
CA ILE A 192 -23.08 3.48 -4.49
C ILE A 192 -23.60 3.85 -5.88
N GLY A 193 -24.46 3.02 -6.48
CA GLY A 193 -24.90 3.16 -7.87
C GLY A 193 -24.00 2.43 -8.85
N MET A 194 -23.41 1.30 -8.44
CA MET A 194 -22.55 0.44 -9.25
C MET A 194 -23.25 -0.87 -9.60
N PRO A 195 -22.93 -1.50 -10.75
CA PRO A 195 -23.55 -2.77 -11.14
C PRO A 195 -23.28 -3.93 -10.18
N ALA A 196 -22.09 -3.99 -9.59
CA ALA A 196 -21.67 -5.07 -8.72
C ALA A 196 -20.70 -4.60 -7.63
N CYS A 197 -20.60 -5.42 -6.58
CA CYS A 197 -19.66 -5.23 -5.49
C CYS A 197 -19.13 -6.58 -5.02
N ILE A 198 -17.90 -6.58 -4.51
CA ILE A 198 -17.28 -7.71 -3.81
C ILE A 198 -16.85 -7.26 -2.42
N ILE A 199 -17.09 -8.08 -1.39
CA ILE A 199 -16.63 -7.80 -0.02
C ILE A 199 -15.44 -8.67 0.38
N TYR A 200 -14.59 -8.11 1.24
CA TYR A 200 -13.37 -8.72 1.79
C TYR A 200 -13.45 -8.75 3.32
N ALA A 201 -12.83 -9.74 3.95
CA ALA A 201 -12.85 -9.89 5.40
C ALA A 201 -12.06 -8.81 6.16
N GLN A 202 -11.11 -8.12 5.50
CA GLN A 202 -10.27 -7.08 6.12
C GLN A 202 -10.14 -5.85 5.19
N SER A 203 -10.29 -4.63 5.74
CA SER A 203 -10.23 -3.40 4.95
C SER A 203 -8.84 -3.19 4.34
N PHE A 204 -7.78 -3.39 5.14
CA PHE A 204 -6.39 -3.26 4.69
C PHE A 204 -6.04 -4.20 3.52
N SER A 205 -6.54 -5.44 3.57
CA SER A 205 -6.25 -6.44 2.54
C SER A 205 -7.04 -6.21 1.25
N THR A 206 -8.09 -5.38 1.27
CA THR A 206 -8.96 -5.11 0.13
C THR A 206 -8.18 -4.48 -1.02
N ILE A 207 -7.70 -3.24 -0.86
CA ILE A 207 -6.99 -2.55 -1.95
C ILE A 207 -5.62 -3.18 -2.24
N SER A 208 -4.95 -3.68 -1.20
CA SER A 208 -3.63 -4.29 -1.33
C SER A 208 -3.67 -5.62 -2.08
N SER A 209 -4.80 -6.32 -2.09
CA SER A 209 -5.05 -7.51 -2.90
C SER A 209 -5.75 -7.22 -4.23
N MET A 210 -6.58 -6.19 -4.31
CA MET A 210 -7.28 -5.81 -5.55
C MET A 210 -6.30 -5.27 -6.59
N LEU A 211 -5.38 -4.37 -6.21
CA LEU A 211 -4.39 -3.79 -7.13
C LEU A 211 -3.58 -4.84 -7.92
N PRO A 212 -2.95 -5.86 -7.30
CA PRO A 212 -2.21 -6.89 -8.02
C PRO A 212 -3.08 -7.84 -8.86
N ALA A 213 -4.41 -7.89 -8.63
CA ALA A 213 -5.34 -8.64 -9.48
C ALA A 213 -5.44 -8.03 -10.89
N PHE A 214 -5.30 -6.70 -11.00
CA PHE A 214 -5.45 -5.95 -12.26
C PHE A 214 -4.16 -5.39 -12.84
N SER A 215 -3.18 -5.07 -12.00
CA SER A 215 -1.92 -4.46 -12.42
C SER A 215 -0.75 -5.36 -12.05
N LYS A 216 0.12 -5.63 -13.03
CA LYS A 216 1.26 -6.54 -12.91
C LYS A 216 2.54 -5.86 -13.42
N ARG A 217 3.65 -6.59 -13.38
CA ARG A 217 4.91 -6.18 -14.02
C ARG A 217 4.67 -5.80 -15.49
N GLY A 218 5.04 -4.57 -15.85
CA GLY A 218 4.87 -4.02 -17.20
C GLY A 218 3.73 -2.99 -17.32
N ASP A 219 2.78 -2.99 -16.37
CA ASP A 219 1.75 -1.96 -16.30
C ASP A 219 2.25 -0.72 -15.56
N ILE A 220 1.48 0.37 -15.67
CA ILE A 220 1.83 1.67 -15.09
C ILE A 220 0.73 2.10 -14.13
N ILE A 221 1.13 2.53 -12.93
CA ILE A 221 0.23 3.14 -11.96
C ILE A 221 0.72 4.55 -11.67
N VAL A 222 -0.15 5.54 -11.81
CA VAL A 222 0.08 6.93 -11.39
C VAL A 222 -0.63 7.13 -10.05
N ALA A 223 0.11 7.40 -8.98
CA ALA A 223 -0.41 7.47 -7.62
C ALA A 223 -0.09 8.80 -6.95
N ASP A 224 -1.02 9.26 -6.10
CA ASP A 224 -0.83 10.46 -5.28
C ASP A 224 0.25 10.19 -4.22
N LYS A 225 1.20 11.11 -4.04
CA LYS A 225 2.26 10.97 -3.02
C LYS A 225 1.74 10.79 -1.58
N ALA A 226 0.57 11.30 -1.23
CA ALA A 226 -0.02 11.15 0.10
C ALA A 226 -0.85 9.87 0.29
N SER A 227 -0.89 8.99 -0.71
CA SER A 227 -1.66 7.73 -0.64
C SER A 227 -1.41 6.95 0.64
N ASN A 228 -2.49 6.46 1.24
CA ASN A 228 -2.50 5.70 2.48
C ASN A 228 -1.65 4.41 2.42
N PHE A 229 -1.39 3.85 3.60
CA PHE A 229 -0.55 2.68 3.75
C PHE A 229 -1.07 1.43 2.99
N PRO A 230 -2.38 1.07 3.06
CA PRO A 230 -2.94 0.00 2.23
C PRO A 230 -2.65 0.14 0.72
N ILE A 231 -2.86 1.33 0.14
CA ILE A 231 -2.57 1.62 -1.27
C ILE A 231 -1.10 1.35 -1.56
N ARG A 232 -0.20 1.92 -0.77
CA ARG A 232 1.26 1.76 -0.94
C ARG A 232 1.69 0.29 -0.93
N LYS A 233 1.08 -0.53 -0.07
CA LYS A 233 1.33 -1.98 -0.05
C LYS A 233 0.80 -2.67 -1.29
N GLY A 234 -0.39 -2.31 -1.79
CA GLY A 234 -0.89 -2.80 -3.07
C GLY A 234 0.01 -2.43 -4.25
N LEU A 235 0.51 -1.18 -4.30
CA LEU A 235 1.47 -0.73 -5.32
C LEU A 235 2.75 -1.58 -5.29
N GLN A 236 3.30 -1.82 -4.09
CA GLN A 236 4.49 -2.66 -3.89
C GLN A 236 4.25 -4.11 -4.37
N ILE A 237 3.12 -4.72 -3.98
CA ILE A 237 2.79 -6.11 -4.32
C ILE A 237 2.51 -6.26 -5.83
N SER A 238 1.94 -5.25 -6.48
CA SER A 238 1.62 -5.27 -7.92
C SER A 238 2.86 -5.43 -8.83
N ARG A 239 4.04 -5.00 -8.35
CA ARG A 239 5.30 -4.94 -9.13
C ARG A 239 5.17 -4.08 -10.42
N SER A 240 4.17 -3.20 -10.46
CA SER A 240 3.92 -2.28 -11.58
C SER A 240 4.95 -1.14 -11.58
N GLN A 241 5.07 -0.44 -12.70
CA GLN A 241 5.84 0.80 -12.74
C GLN A 241 5.02 1.93 -12.09
N VAL A 242 5.42 2.34 -10.89
CA VAL A 242 4.74 3.43 -10.17
C VAL A 242 5.34 4.78 -10.59
N ARG A 243 4.45 5.73 -10.89
CA ARG A 243 4.76 7.14 -11.14
C ARG A 243 4.02 7.97 -10.10
N TRP A 244 4.74 8.83 -9.39
CA TRP A 244 4.15 9.68 -8.36
C TRP A 244 3.85 11.07 -8.92
N TYR A 245 2.74 11.66 -8.52
CA TYR A 245 2.46 13.09 -8.68
C TYR A 245 2.37 13.76 -7.31
N GLU A 246 2.67 15.07 -7.24
CA GLU A 246 2.55 15.82 -5.99
C GLU A 246 1.13 15.78 -5.43
N HIS A 247 1.03 15.72 -4.11
CA HIS A 247 -0.25 15.48 -3.44
C HIS A 247 -1.31 16.53 -3.81
N ASN A 248 -2.44 16.05 -4.30
CA ASN A 248 -3.59 16.84 -4.72
C ASN A 248 -3.26 17.93 -5.78
N ASP A 249 -2.15 17.81 -6.50
CA ASP A 249 -1.73 18.74 -7.55
C ASP A 249 -2.15 18.20 -8.93
N MET A 250 -3.25 18.75 -9.46
CA MET A 250 -3.80 18.33 -10.75
C MET A 250 -2.95 18.74 -11.95
N ALA A 251 -2.14 19.80 -11.82
CA ALA A 251 -1.21 20.20 -12.87
C ALA A 251 -0.03 19.24 -12.94
N ASP A 252 0.49 18.81 -11.79
CA ASP A 252 1.53 17.78 -11.72
C ASP A 252 1.01 16.41 -12.18
N LEU A 253 -0.22 16.04 -11.79
CA LEU A 253 -0.89 14.84 -12.31
C LEU A 253 -0.93 14.88 -13.85
N GLU A 254 -1.42 15.96 -14.44
CA GLU A 254 -1.46 16.12 -15.90
C GLU A 254 -0.07 15.98 -16.53
N ARG A 255 0.95 16.63 -15.95
CA ARG A 255 2.34 16.54 -16.41
C ARG A 255 2.85 15.09 -16.39
N VAL A 256 2.54 14.32 -15.34
CA VAL A 256 2.94 12.91 -15.23
C VAL A 256 2.19 12.05 -16.26
N LEU A 257 0.89 12.26 -16.44
CA LEU A 257 0.09 11.53 -17.43
C LEU A 257 0.59 11.77 -18.86
N GLN A 258 0.84 13.03 -19.24
CA GLN A 258 1.42 13.39 -20.54
C GLN A 258 2.75 12.67 -20.78
N ARG A 259 3.62 12.66 -19.76
CA ARG A 259 4.92 11.98 -19.83
C ARG A 259 4.76 10.48 -20.05
N VAL A 260 3.87 9.82 -19.31
CA VAL A 260 3.59 8.38 -19.47
C VAL A 260 3.06 8.08 -20.88
N VAL A 261 2.14 8.90 -21.39
CA VAL A 261 1.60 8.74 -22.75
C VAL A 261 2.71 8.86 -23.78
N LYS A 262 3.57 9.89 -23.66
CA LYS A 262 4.72 10.10 -24.55
C LYS A 262 5.73 8.95 -24.51
N GLU A 263 6.08 8.46 -23.31
CA GLU A 263 7.00 7.33 -23.12
C GLU A 263 6.46 6.01 -23.71
N GLY A 264 5.13 5.89 -23.83
CA GLY A 264 4.45 4.73 -24.39
C GLY A 264 4.18 4.80 -25.90
N GLN A 265 4.48 5.90 -26.59
CA GLN A 265 4.28 6.01 -28.04
C GLN A 265 5.18 5.00 -28.78
N GLY A 266 4.63 4.29 -29.77
CA GLY A 266 5.34 3.26 -30.53
C GLY A 266 5.61 1.95 -29.77
N LYS A 267 5.08 1.80 -28.54
CA LYS A 267 5.18 0.56 -27.74
C LYS A 267 3.83 -0.15 -27.66
N PRO A 268 3.80 -1.45 -27.34
CA PRO A 268 2.55 -2.16 -27.06
C PRO A 268 1.72 -1.43 -26.00
N LEU A 269 0.40 -1.46 -26.16
CA LEU A 269 -0.53 -0.88 -25.20
C LEU A 269 -0.38 -1.56 -23.84
N THR A 270 -0.05 -0.76 -22.83
CA THR A 270 0.05 -1.19 -21.43
C THR A 270 -1.20 -0.77 -20.66
N ARG A 271 -1.57 -1.53 -19.62
CA ARG A 271 -2.65 -1.09 -18.73
C ARG A 271 -2.13 0.05 -17.87
N ARG A 272 -2.97 1.05 -17.66
CA ARG A 272 -2.61 2.28 -16.96
C ARG A 272 -3.72 2.69 -16.01
N PHE A 273 -3.33 2.96 -14.76
CA PHE A 273 -4.24 3.31 -13.68
C PHE A 273 -3.82 4.62 -13.03
N ILE A 274 -4.79 5.39 -12.56
CA ILE A 274 -4.65 6.44 -11.57
C ILE A 274 -5.20 5.88 -10.27
N VAL A 275 -4.47 6.04 -9.17
CA VAL A 275 -4.91 5.65 -7.82
C VAL A 275 -4.90 6.87 -6.93
N THR A 276 -6.02 7.14 -6.27
CA THR A 276 -6.18 8.25 -5.32
C THR A 276 -7.22 7.93 -4.25
N GLU A 277 -7.27 8.74 -3.20
CA GLU A 277 -8.26 8.66 -2.11
C GLU A 277 -9.34 9.73 -2.31
N GLY A 278 -10.58 9.44 -1.89
CA GLY A 278 -11.65 10.43 -1.82
C GLY A 278 -11.37 11.47 -0.74
N LEU A 279 -11.20 10.99 0.50
CA LEU A 279 -10.63 11.75 1.62
C LEU A 279 -9.30 11.11 2.01
N PHE A 280 -8.23 11.89 2.00
CA PHE A 280 -6.89 11.38 2.28
C PHE A 280 -6.72 11.07 3.77
N GLU A 281 -6.39 9.82 4.13
CA GLU A 281 -6.25 9.41 5.54
C GLU A 281 -5.22 10.24 6.32
N CYS A 282 -4.13 10.58 5.63
CA CYS A 282 -2.93 11.15 6.22
C CYS A 282 -2.91 12.69 6.22
N VAL A 283 -3.75 13.34 5.41
CA VAL A 283 -3.82 14.81 5.27
C VAL A 283 -5.19 15.34 5.65
N GLY A 284 -6.23 14.54 5.40
CA GLY A 284 -7.62 14.80 5.74
C GLY A 284 -8.35 15.64 4.70
N ASP A 285 -7.65 16.19 3.71
CA ASP A 285 -8.24 16.94 2.62
C ASP A 285 -8.95 16.01 1.63
N MET A 286 -9.52 16.60 0.59
CA MET A 286 -10.38 15.91 -0.38
C MET A 286 -9.79 16.08 -1.78
N VAL A 287 -9.83 15.02 -2.58
CA VAL A 287 -9.40 15.06 -3.98
C VAL A 287 -10.30 15.96 -4.83
N ASP A 288 -9.74 16.64 -5.84
CA ASP A 288 -10.51 17.23 -6.95
C ASP A 288 -10.94 16.12 -7.93
N LEU A 289 -12.01 15.41 -7.59
CA LEU A 289 -12.46 14.24 -8.34
C LEU A 289 -12.90 14.59 -9.78
N PRO A 290 -13.66 15.68 -10.03
CA PRO A 290 -14.00 16.10 -11.40
C PRO A 290 -12.77 16.29 -12.28
N LYS A 291 -11.71 16.91 -11.75
CA LYS A 291 -10.49 17.13 -12.53
C LYS A 291 -9.73 15.83 -12.79
N VAL A 292 -9.66 14.92 -11.81
CA VAL A 292 -9.08 13.58 -12.03
C VAL A 292 -9.85 12.82 -13.12
N VAL A 293 -11.18 12.91 -13.11
CA VAL A 293 -12.03 12.30 -14.15
C VAL A 293 -11.76 12.89 -15.53
N GLU A 294 -11.70 14.21 -15.64
CA GLU A 294 -11.33 14.90 -16.90
C GLU A 294 -9.98 14.38 -17.43
N LEU A 295 -8.97 14.32 -16.56
CA LEU A 295 -7.62 13.89 -16.93
C LEU A 295 -7.55 12.41 -17.30
N LYS A 296 -8.25 11.51 -16.59
CA LYS A 296 -8.26 10.10 -16.95
C LYS A 296 -8.90 9.86 -18.31
N LEU A 297 -9.95 10.60 -18.66
CA LEU A 297 -10.61 10.49 -19.96
C LEU A 297 -9.70 11.04 -21.07
N LYS A 298 -9.08 12.21 -20.86
CA LYS A 298 -8.16 12.86 -21.79
C LYS A 298 -6.96 11.98 -22.13
N TYR A 299 -6.36 11.34 -21.12
CA TYR A 299 -5.13 10.53 -21.29
C TYR A 299 -5.37 9.01 -21.35
N LYS A 300 -6.64 8.57 -21.28
CA LYS A 300 -7.09 7.17 -21.37
C LYS A 300 -6.54 6.26 -20.25
N PHE A 301 -6.68 6.72 -19.01
CA PHE A 301 -6.34 5.95 -17.81
C PHE A 301 -7.62 5.40 -17.15
N ARG A 302 -7.47 4.30 -16.40
CA ARG A 302 -8.50 3.82 -15.47
C ARG A 302 -8.31 4.49 -14.11
N LEU A 303 -9.37 4.74 -13.37
CA LEU A 303 -9.34 5.35 -12.04
C LEU A 303 -9.75 4.33 -10.98
N ILE A 304 -8.90 4.18 -9.98
CA ILE A 304 -9.15 3.48 -8.74
C ILE A 304 -9.28 4.54 -7.65
N LEU A 305 -10.46 4.62 -7.03
CA LEU A 305 -10.76 5.57 -5.97
C LEU A 305 -10.96 4.83 -4.65
N ASP A 306 -10.16 5.17 -3.65
CA ASP A 306 -10.34 4.68 -2.28
C ASP A 306 -11.26 5.64 -1.50
N GLU A 307 -12.50 5.21 -1.28
CA GLU A 307 -13.56 5.90 -0.54
C GLU A 307 -13.60 5.48 0.94
N THR A 308 -12.57 4.82 1.50
CA THR A 308 -12.62 4.28 2.88
C THR A 308 -13.04 5.30 3.95
N TRP A 309 -12.63 6.56 3.79
CA TRP A 309 -12.94 7.63 4.74
C TRP A 309 -14.10 8.53 4.32
N SER A 310 -14.59 8.38 3.09
CA SER A 310 -15.64 9.22 2.51
C SER A 310 -16.97 8.48 2.30
N TYR A 311 -16.96 7.17 2.03
CA TYR A 311 -18.17 6.37 1.96
C TYR A 311 -18.87 6.30 3.32
N GLY A 312 -20.18 6.52 3.30
CA GLY A 312 -21.01 6.72 4.49
C GLY A 312 -20.85 8.09 5.14
N ILE A 313 -19.99 9.00 4.64
CA ILE A 313 -19.68 10.29 5.27
C ILE A 313 -20.02 11.47 4.35
N LEU A 314 -19.52 11.45 3.12
CA LEU A 314 -19.67 12.54 2.15
C LEU A 314 -20.90 12.34 1.27
N GLY A 315 -21.43 13.44 0.74
CA GLY A 315 -22.63 13.44 -0.08
C GLY A 315 -23.92 13.49 0.76
N ARG A 316 -25.05 13.80 0.10
CA ARG A 316 -26.33 13.95 0.80
C ARG A 316 -26.80 12.63 1.42
N THR A 317 -26.52 11.51 0.77
CA THR A 317 -26.94 10.17 1.18
C THR A 317 -25.78 9.30 1.67
N GLY A 318 -24.56 9.84 1.70
CA GLY A 318 -23.40 9.14 2.22
C GLY A 318 -22.74 8.24 1.16
N ARG A 319 -22.90 8.53 -0.14
CA ARG A 319 -22.30 7.71 -1.21
C ARG A 319 -20.82 8.00 -1.45
N GLY A 320 -20.26 9.01 -0.79
CA GLY A 320 -18.84 9.34 -0.87
C GLY A 320 -18.53 10.58 -1.69
N ALA A 321 -17.28 10.68 -2.12
CA ALA A 321 -16.76 11.82 -2.87
C ALA A 321 -17.43 11.96 -4.24
N THR A 322 -17.83 10.85 -4.86
CA THR A 322 -18.61 10.84 -6.12
C THR A 322 -19.91 11.67 -6.00
N GLU A 323 -20.74 11.39 -5.00
CA GLU A 323 -21.98 12.15 -4.74
C GLU A 323 -21.68 13.59 -4.31
N GLN A 324 -20.70 13.80 -3.43
CA GLN A 324 -20.34 15.13 -2.94
C GLN A 324 -19.93 16.10 -4.05
N GLN A 325 -19.23 15.60 -5.07
CA GLN A 325 -18.69 16.40 -6.16
C GLN A 325 -19.48 16.26 -7.46
N ASN A 326 -20.67 15.64 -7.41
CA ASN A 326 -21.57 15.40 -8.55
C ASN A 326 -20.88 14.65 -9.72
N VAL A 327 -20.04 13.68 -9.40
CA VAL A 327 -19.39 12.79 -10.36
C VAL A 327 -20.20 11.50 -10.43
N ASP A 328 -20.57 11.10 -11.65
CA ASP A 328 -21.22 9.81 -11.86
C ASP A 328 -20.27 8.69 -11.42
N PRO A 329 -20.67 7.81 -10.47
CA PRO A 329 -19.83 6.72 -10.00
C PRO A 329 -19.33 5.85 -11.17
N MET A 330 -20.10 5.69 -12.26
CA MET A 330 -19.70 4.91 -13.43
C MET A 330 -18.47 5.48 -14.17
N GLN A 331 -18.05 6.72 -13.89
CA GLN A 331 -16.81 7.30 -14.41
C GLN A 331 -15.56 6.84 -13.64
N VAL A 332 -15.74 6.21 -12.47
CA VAL A 332 -14.70 5.59 -11.65
C VAL A 332 -14.66 4.10 -11.95
N ASP A 333 -13.52 3.57 -12.40
CA ASP A 333 -13.45 2.17 -12.84
C ASP A 333 -13.54 1.20 -11.65
N MET A 334 -12.98 1.55 -10.49
CA MET A 334 -13.06 0.75 -9.26
C MET A 334 -13.18 1.68 -8.06
N ILE A 335 -14.26 1.50 -7.27
CA ILE A 335 -14.44 2.18 -6.00
C ILE A 335 -14.16 1.19 -4.88
N VAL A 336 -13.15 1.49 -4.07
CA VAL A 336 -12.76 0.67 -2.91
C VAL A 336 -13.17 1.37 -1.63
N GLY A 337 -13.57 0.65 -0.59
CA GLY A 337 -13.85 1.26 0.71
C GLY A 337 -13.78 0.29 1.87
N GLY A 338 -13.66 0.84 3.07
CA GLY A 338 -13.68 0.09 4.33
C GLY A 338 -15.09 0.00 4.93
N LEU A 339 -15.43 -1.15 5.50
CA LEU A 339 -16.65 -1.37 6.28
C LEU A 339 -16.45 -1.05 7.77
N ALA A 340 -15.22 -0.82 8.21
CA ALA A 340 -14.86 -0.69 9.62
C ALA A 340 -15.06 0.71 10.23
N GLY A 341 -15.30 1.74 9.41
CA GLY A 341 -15.53 3.11 9.86
C GLY A 341 -17.02 3.41 10.05
N ALA A 342 -17.57 4.19 9.12
CA ALA A 342 -18.96 4.64 9.13
C ALA A 342 -20.01 3.50 9.24
N LEU A 343 -19.67 2.31 8.75
CA LEU A 343 -20.57 1.16 8.67
C LEU A 343 -20.55 0.25 9.91
N ALA A 344 -19.74 0.58 10.92
CA ALA A 344 -19.65 -0.13 12.20
C ALA A 344 -19.52 -1.66 12.08
N SER A 345 -18.82 -2.14 11.05
CA SER A 345 -18.60 -3.54 10.77
C SER A 345 -17.09 -3.86 10.71
N GLY A 346 -16.68 -4.92 10.03
CA GLY A 346 -15.31 -5.22 9.67
C GLY A 346 -15.22 -5.58 8.19
N GLY A 347 -14.02 -5.48 7.62
CA GLY A 347 -13.80 -5.78 6.21
C GLY A 347 -13.79 -4.57 5.30
N GLY A 348 -13.76 -4.83 3.99
CA GLY A 348 -13.78 -3.80 2.95
C GLY A 348 -14.54 -4.29 1.74
N PHE A 349 -14.67 -3.43 0.74
CA PHE A 349 -15.38 -3.74 -0.48
C PHE A 349 -14.70 -3.13 -1.71
N CYS A 350 -15.01 -3.68 -2.88
CA CYS A 350 -14.73 -3.06 -4.17
C CYS A 350 -16.00 -3.10 -5.03
N ALA A 351 -16.51 -1.93 -5.42
CA ALA A 351 -17.64 -1.77 -6.33
C ALA A 351 -17.16 -1.40 -7.73
N SER A 352 -17.70 -2.08 -8.75
CA SER A 352 -17.33 -1.92 -10.16
C SER A 352 -18.35 -2.63 -11.07
N THR A 353 -17.99 -2.88 -12.34
CA THR A 353 -18.77 -3.73 -13.24
C THR A 353 -18.70 -5.20 -12.81
N ASN A 354 -19.66 -6.00 -13.31
CA ASN A 354 -19.72 -7.44 -13.03
C ASN A 354 -18.41 -8.14 -13.39
N GLU A 355 -17.81 -7.82 -14.54
CA GLU A 355 -16.59 -8.46 -15.03
C GLU A 355 -15.40 -8.18 -14.11
N VAL A 356 -15.31 -6.95 -13.59
CA VAL A 356 -14.25 -6.55 -12.64
C VAL A 356 -14.45 -7.24 -11.30
N VAL A 357 -15.68 -7.36 -10.83
CA VAL A 357 -16.00 -8.08 -9.59
C VAL A 357 -15.68 -9.57 -9.72
N GLU A 358 -16.13 -10.22 -10.78
CA GLU A 358 -15.88 -11.65 -11.01
C GLU A 358 -14.39 -11.95 -11.22
N HIS A 359 -13.65 -11.07 -11.90
CA HIS A 359 -12.20 -11.22 -12.02
C HIS A 359 -11.48 -11.17 -10.66
N GLN A 360 -11.95 -10.33 -9.73
CA GLN A 360 -11.40 -10.30 -8.36
C GLN A 360 -11.65 -11.61 -7.62
N ARG A 361 -12.84 -12.22 -7.76
CA ARG A 361 -13.15 -13.49 -7.09
C ARG A 361 -12.15 -14.60 -7.46
N LEU A 362 -11.62 -14.56 -8.67
CA LEU A 362 -10.66 -15.54 -9.19
C LEU A 362 -9.19 -15.23 -8.87
N SER A 363 -8.85 -13.96 -8.61
CA SER A 363 -7.45 -13.52 -8.65
C SER A 363 -6.99 -12.66 -7.48
N ALA A 364 -7.89 -12.11 -6.68
CA ALA A 364 -7.55 -11.34 -5.50
C ALA A 364 -7.16 -12.28 -4.35
N ALA A 365 -5.87 -12.33 -4.02
CA ALA A 365 -5.33 -13.22 -2.98
C ALA A 365 -6.06 -13.16 -1.64
N ALA A 366 -6.44 -11.97 -1.16
CA ALA A 366 -7.16 -11.81 0.10
C ALA A 366 -8.59 -12.36 0.06
N TYR A 367 -9.19 -12.48 -1.13
CA TYR A 367 -10.48 -13.12 -1.32
C TYR A 367 -10.33 -14.63 -1.53
N THR A 368 -9.35 -15.07 -2.31
CA THR A 368 -9.18 -16.49 -2.65
C THR A 368 -8.59 -17.31 -1.49
N TYR A 369 -7.67 -16.74 -0.71
CA TYR A 369 -6.87 -17.47 0.28
C TYR A 369 -7.11 -17.06 1.73
N SER A 370 -8.07 -16.18 2.01
CA SER A 370 -8.48 -15.80 3.37
C SER A 370 -9.90 -16.24 3.66
N ALA A 371 -10.22 -16.52 4.92
CA ALA A 371 -11.59 -16.85 5.32
C ALA A 371 -12.55 -15.69 4.98
N ALA A 372 -13.78 -16.03 4.62
CA ALA A 372 -14.81 -15.03 4.35
C ALA A 372 -15.09 -14.17 5.59
N LEU A 373 -15.65 -12.98 5.35
CA LEU A 373 -16.11 -12.10 6.42
C LEU A 373 -17.12 -12.86 7.31
N PRO A 374 -17.10 -12.75 8.65
CA PRO A 374 -18.17 -13.31 9.47
C PRO A 374 -19.56 -12.78 9.04
N ALA A 375 -20.56 -13.67 8.95
CA ALA A 375 -21.95 -13.32 8.60
C ALA A 375 -22.48 -12.13 9.41
N LEU A 376 -22.19 -12.09 10.71
CA LEU A 376 -22.51 -10.98 11.60
C LEU A 376 -22.07 -9.63 11.03
N LEU A 377 -20.85 -9.56 10.51
CA LEU A 377 -20.26 -8.33 9.98
C LEU A 377 -20.86 -8.00 8.60
N ALA A 378 -21.10 -8.99 7.74
CA ALA A 378 -21.78 -8.78 6.46
C ALA A 378 -23.21 -8.21 6.64
N THR A 379 -23.99 -8.79 7.57
CA THR A 379 -25.35 -8.34 7.89
C THR A 379 -25.33 -6.94 8.50
N THR A 380 -24.49 -6.69 9.51
CA THR A 380 -24.44 -5.36 10.16
C THR A 380 -23.99 -4.26 9.20
N ALA A 381 -23.11 -4.55 8.23
CA ALA A 381 -22.76 -3.60 7.18
C ALA A 381 -23.98 -3.26 6.30
N SER A 382 -24.72 -4.28 5.83
CA SER A 382 -25.95 -4.11 5.03
C SER A 382 -27.02 -3.31 5.78
N GLU A 383 -27.31 -3.67 7.03
CA GLU A 383 -28.29 -2.97 7.87
C GLU A 383 -27.85 -1.53 8.16
N THR A 384 -26.54 -1.28 8.30
CA THR A 384 -26.05 0.09 8.48
C THR A 384 -26.22 0.94 7.23
N VAL A 385 -26.02 0.36 6.04
CA VAL A 385 -26.35 1.04 4.77
C VAL A 385 -27.83 1.40 4.73
N ALA A 386 -28.73 0.48 5.10
CA ALA A 386 -30.16 0.74 5.16
C ALA A 386 -30.50 1.88 6.14
N LEU A 387 -29.94 1.86 7.35
CA LEU A 387 -30.15 2.93 8.33
C LEU A 387 -29.69 4.30 7.84
N LEU A 388 -28.55 4.38 7.13
CA LEU A 388 -28.08 5.64 6.55
C LEU A 388 -29.03 6.18 5.47
N GLN A 389 -29.66 5.29 4.68
CA GLN A 389 -30.65 5.67 3.67
C GLN A 389 -31.98 6.11 4.29
N GLU A 390 -32.43 5.39 5.32
CA GLU A 390 -33.68 5.70 6.04
C GLU A 390 -33.56 6.97 6.91
N GLN A 391 -32.35 7.26 7.40
CA GLN A 391 -32.09 8.33 8.37
C GLN A 391 -31.02 9.32 7.90
N PRO A 392 -31.23 10.05 6.77
CA PRO A 392 -30.25 10.98 6.22
C PRO A 392 -29.89 12.15 7.18
N GLN A 393 -30.74 12.44 8.16
CA GLN A 393 -30.47 13.40 9.23
C GLN A 393 -29.23 13.07 10.08
N LEU A 394 -28.81 11.80 10.12
CA LEU A 394 -27.59 11.38 10.83
C LEU A 394 -26.34 12.01 10.21
N ILE A 395 -26.29 12.06 8.88
CA ILE A 395 -25.18 12.69 8.14
C ILE A 395 -25.16 14.20 8.44
N GLN A 396 -26.33 14.85 8.44
CA GLN A 396 -26.41 16.27 8.77
C GLN A 396 -25.97 16.55 10.22
N THR A 397 -26.40 15.72 11.16
CA THR A 397 -25.99 15.84 12.57
C THR A 397 -24.48 15.70 12.73
N LEU A 398 -23.86 14.75 12.02
CA LEU A 398 -22.42 14.57 12.01
C LEU A 398 -21.70 15.79 11.44
N ARG A 399 -22.19 16.36 10.33
CA ARG A 399 -21.66 17.61 9.76
C ARG A 399 -21.75 18.77 10.73
N ASP A 400 -22.89 18.93 11.42
CA ASP A 400 -23.09 20.00 12.39
C ASP A 400 -22.16 19.85 13.59
N ASN A 401 -22.00 18.63 14.12
CA ASN A 401 -21.04 18.35 15.17
C ASN A 401 -19.59 18.61 14.72
N THR A 402 -19.25 18.23 13.48
CA THR A 402 -17.92 18.46 12.88
C THR A 402 -17.63 19.95 12.79
N LYS A 403 -18.59 20.74 12.31
CA LYS A 403 -18.48 22.21 12.29
C LYS A 403 -18.33 22.79 13.70
N ALA A 404 -19.08 22.30 14.67
CA ALA A 404 -19.08 22.80 16.04
C ALA A 404 -17.72 22.59 16.74
N ILE A 405 -17.16 21.38 16.67
CA ILE A 405 -15.85 21.10 17.27
C ILE A 405 -14.71 21.75 16.51
N ARG A 406 -14.78 21.77 15.16
CA ARG A 406 -13.80 22.47 14.34
C ARG A 406 -13.69 23.93 14.74
N ALA A 407 -14.82 24.63 14.92
CA ALA A 407 -14.84 26.02 15.36
C ALA A 407 -14.22 26.25 16.76
N GLN A 408 -14.12 25.21 17.61
CA GLN A 408 -13.39 25.30 18.89
C GLN A 408 -11.88 25.14 18.73
N LEU A 409 -11.43 24.45 17.67
CA LEU A 409 -10.04 24.11 17.43
C LEU A 409 -9.37 25.08 16.44
N ASP A 410 -9.96 25.29 15.27
CA ASP A 410 -9.45 26.14 14.19
C ASP A 410 -10.57 27.08 13.71
N PRO A 411 -10.42 28.43 13.78
CA PRO A 411 -9.18 29.21 13.97
C PRO A 411 -8.84 29.58 15.41
N ARG A 412 -9.58 29.09 16.41
CA ARG A 412 -9.44 29.54 17.81
C ARG A 412 -8.14 29.09 18.49
N SER A 413 -7.47 28.05 18.01
CA SER A 413 -6.17 27.65 18.53
C SER A 413 -5.07 28.54 17.97
N GLU A 414 -4.22 29.05 18.85
CA GLU A 414 -3.03 29.80 18.46
C GLU A 414 -1.98 28.88 17.81
N TRP A 415 -1.97 27.59 18.15
CA TRP A 415 -0.85 26.68 17.91
C TRP A 415 -1.04 25.71 16.73
N VAL A 416 -2.27 25.29 16.46
CA VAL A 416 -2.58 24.29 15.44
C VAL A 416 -3.55 24.83 14.39
N ARG A 417 -3.53 24.22 13.21
CA ARG A 417 -4.52 24.39 12.14
C ARG A 417 -5.06 23.02 11.72
N CYS A 418 -6.28 22.98 11.21
CA CYS A 418 -6.89 21.76 10.70
C CYS A 418 -6.66 21.63 9.19
N THR A 419 -6.03 20.55 8.76
CA THR A 419 -5.80 20.26 7.33
C THR A 419 -6.99 19.58 6.66
N SER A 420 -7.89 18.98 7.44
CA SER A 420 -8.98 18.18 6.88
C SER A 420 -9.97 19.00 6.04
N ALA A 421 -10.67 18.40 5.09
CA ALA A 421 -11.78 19.08 4.40
C ALA A 421 -12.89 19.50 5.39
N PRO A 422 -13.68 20.56 5.12
CA PRO A 422 -14.74 21.05 6.02
C PRO A 422 -15.73 19.97 6.49
N GLU A 423 -16.10 19.05 5.61
CA GLU A 423 -17.06 17.97 5.87
C GLU A 423 -16.40 16.67 6.39
N ASN A 424 -15.07 16.62 6.51
CA ASN A 424 -14.39 15.45 7.03
C ASN A 424 -14.49 15.39 8.57
N PRO A 425 -15.14 14.37 9.16
CA PRO A 425 -15.29 14.21 10.61
C PRO A 425 -14.02 13.71 11.29
N VAL A 426 -12.96 13.40 10.54
CA VAL A 426 -11.62 13.11 11.06
C VAL A 426 -10.78 14.38 10.91
N LEU A 427 -10.74 15.19 11.96
CA LEU A 427 -9.96 16.43 11.97
C LEU A 427 -8.49 16.11 12.26
N ILE A 428 -7.62 16.46 11.32
CA ILE A 428 -6.17 16.35 11.47
C ILE A 428 -5.65 17.74 11.83
N LEU A 429 -5.15 17.87 13.05
CA LEU A 429 -4.61 19.10 13.61
C LEU A 429 -3.09 19.06 13.54
N VAL A 430 -2.50 19.88 12.68
CA VAL A 430 -1.04 20.03 12.57
C VAL A 430 -0.60 21.33 13.22
N LEU A 431 0.63 21.37 13.74
CA LEU A 431 1.21 22.64 14.22
C LEU A 431 1.29 23.65 13.08
N LYS A 432 0.99 24.92 13.36
CA LYS A 432 1.15 26.00 12.38
C LYS A 432 2.63 26.16 12.03
N ASP A 433 2.90 26.42 10.76
CA ASP A 433 4.26 26.46 10.20
C ASP A 433 5.14 27.49 10.90
N GLN A 434 4.59 28.66 11.22
CA GLN A 434 5.26 29.69 12.02
C GLN A 434 5.83 29.17 13.34
N HIS A 435 5.07 28.38 14.11
CA HIS A 435 5.55 27.84 15.39
C HIS A 435 6.59 26.75 15.24
N VAL A 436 6.53 26.00 14.14
CA VAL A 436 7.53 24.97 13.81
C VAL A 436 8.86 25.64 13.44
N GLU A 437 8.80 26.70 12.62
CA GLU A 437 9.96 27.46 12.16
C GLU A 437 10.61 28.28 13.30
N ASP A 438 9.82 29.06 14.03
CA ASP A 438 10.29 29.93 15.11
C ASP A 438 10.99 29.13 16.22
N ARG A 439 10.50 27.92 16.50
CA ARG A 439 11.05 27.02 17.53
C ARG A 439 11.99 25.95 16.97
N LYS A 440 12.21 25.91 15.64
CA LYS A 440 13.05 24.92 14.94
C LYS A 440 12.72 23.47 15.33
N LEU A 441 11.44 23.13 15.41
CA LEU A 441 11.00 21.81 15.86
C LEU A 441 11.27 20.74 14.78
N SER A 442 12.10 19.75 15.10
CA SER A 442 12.26 18.57 14.26
C SER A 442 10.96 17.74 14.22
N ILE A 443 10.86 16.77 13.29
CA ILE A 443 9.71 15.85 13.24
C ILE A 443 9.55 15.10 14.56
N ALA A 444 10.66 14.65 15.16
CA ALA A 444 10.66 13.98 16.44
C ALA A 444 10.17 14.89 17.59
N ASP A 445 10.58 16.16 17.59
CA ASP A 445 10.11 17.15 18.56
C ASP A 445 8.60 17.38 18.43
N GLN A 446 8.10 17.48 17.19
CA GLN A 446 6.68 17.62 16.92
C GLN A 446 5.90 16.39 17.40
N GLU A 447 6.39 15.17 17.14
CA GLU A 447 5.74 13.94 17.61
C GLU A 447 5.70 13.86 19.13
N ALA A 448 6.80 14.15 19.83
CA ALA A 448 6.86 14.16 21.28
C ALA A 448 5.97 15.24 21.90
N LEU A 449 5.92 16.43 21.30
CA LEU A 449 5.06 17.52 21.76
C LEU A 449 3.59 17.17 21.62
N LEU A 450 3.19 16.64 20.47
CA LEU A 450 1.81 16.25 20.22
C LEU A 450 1.41 15.05 21.08
N GLN A 451 2.34 14.15 21.39
CA GLN A 451 2.12 13.06 22.35
C GLN A 451 1.83 13.61 23.76
N ASP A 452 2.60 14.57 24.25
CA ASP A 452 2.31 15.24 25.53
C ASP A 452 0.90 15.90 25.51
N ALA A 453 0.50 16.50 24.38
CA ALA A 453 -0.83 17.11 24.23
C ALA A 453 -1.97 16.08 24.23
N VAL A 454 -1.75 14.89 23.66
CA VAL A 454 -2.67 13.75 23.74
C VAL A 454 -2.82 13.26 25.18
N GLU A 455 -1.70 13.13 25.91
CA GLU A 455 -1.69 12.73 27.31
C GLU A 455 -2.40 13.75 28.21
N GLU A 456 -2.15 15.05 27.99
CA GLU A 456 -2.82 16.13 28.71
C GLU A 456 -4.33 16.15 28.41
N ALA A 457 -4.75 15.93 27.16
CA ALA A 457 -6.17 15.82 26.83
C ALA A 457 -6.83 14.64 27.56
N LEU A 458 -6.15 13.49 27.60
CA LEU A 458 -6.63 12.29 28.29
C LEU A 458 -6.73 12.50 29.80
N ALA A 459 -5.75 13.17 30.42
CA ALA A 459 -5.78 13.53 31.83
C ALA A 459 -7.01 14.38 32.18
N ASN A 460 -7.39 15.28 31.26
CA ASN A 460 -8.58 16.14 31.33
C ASN A 460 -9.86 15.48 30.79
N GLY A 461 -9.85 14.17 30.54
CA GLY A 461 -11.05 13.37 30.27
C GLY A 461 -11.47 13.28 28.80
N VAL A 462 -10.60 13.65 27.85
CA VAL A 462 -10.85 13.51 26.40
C VAL A 462 -9.75 12.69 25.74
N LEU A 463 -10.13 11.55 25.18
CA LEU A 463 -9.24 10.67 24.42
C LEU A 463 -9.22 11.10 22.95
N VAL A 464 -8.03 11.42 22.46
CA VAL A 464 -7.70 11.68 21.04
C VAL A 464 -6.48 10.85 20.65
N THR A 465 -6.16 10.76 19.36
CA THR A 465 -4.99 9.99 18.88
C THR A 465 -4.03 10.89 18.12
N ARG A 466 -2.79 10.42 17.93
CA ARG A 466 -1.82 11.07 17.04
C ARG A 466 -1.83 10.42 15.66
N LEU A 467 -1.58 11.22 14.63
CA LEU A 467 -1.20 10.72 13.32
C LEU A 467 0.25 10.26 13.40
N LYS A 468 0.47 8.95 13.37
CA LYS A 468 1.82 8.38 13.38
C LYS A 468 2.40 8.43 11.97
N SER A 469 3.67 8.82 11.88
CA SER A 469 4.45 8.63 10.67
C SER A 469 4.68 7.13 10.45
N PRO A 470 4.48 6.59 9.23
CA PRO A 470 4.84 5.20 8.96
C PRO A 470 6.34 5.00 9.18
N PRO A 471 6.74 3.85 9.76
CA PRO A 471 8.16 3.55 9.95
C PRO A 471 8.86 3.44 8.59
N MET A 472 10.17 3.71 8.58
CA MET A 472 10.98 3.52 7.39
C MET A 472 10.93 2.06 6.93
N ALA A 473 10.93 1.84 5.62
CA ALA A 473 11.12 0.50 5.09
C ALA A 473 12.47 -0.06 5.57
N VAL A 474 12.44 -1.30 6.07
CA VAL A 474 13.64 -2.01 6.55
C VAL A 474 14.66 -2.08 5.40
N GLY A 475 15.88 -1.61 5.66
CA GLY A 475 16.96 -1.54 4.66
C GLY A 475 16.96 -0.31 3.76
N ALA A 476 16.03 0.64 3.92
CA ALA A 476 16.04 1.89 3.17
C ALA A 476 17.19 2.80 3.60
N SER A 477 17.95 3.32 2.63
CA SER A 477 19.00 4.31 2.90
C SER A 477 18.41 5.64 3.37
N ALA A 478 19.18 6.42 4.13
CA ALA A 478 18.78 7.76 4.58
C ALA A 478 18.37 8.69 3.41
N LYS A 479 18.95 8.49 2.22
CA LYS A 479 18.64 9.25 1.01
C LYS A 479 17.31 8.84 0.37
N GLU A 480 16.93 7.57 0.46
CA GLU A 480 15.60 7.08 0.04
C GLU A 480 14.54 7.54 1.03
N ALA A 481 14.87 7.52 2.32
CA ALA A 481 14.02 8.00 3.41
C ALA A 481 13.62 9.47 3.27
N GLN A 482 14.54 10.31 2.76
CA GLN A 482 14.31 11.74 2.49
C GLN A 482 13.46 11.99 1.24
N LYS A 483 13.42 11.06 0.28
CA LYS A 483 12.60 11.18 -0.93
C LYS A 483 11.18 10.66 -0.74
N GLU A 484 10.98 9.80 0.26
CA GLU A 484 9.66 9.26 0.59
C GLU A 484 8.79 10.34 1.23
N TRP A 485 7.60 10.57 0.66
CA TRP A 485 6.60 11.44 1.26
C TRP A 485 6.17 10.89 2.62
N ARG A 486 6.07 11.76 3.64
CA ARG A 486 5.61 11.40 4.98
C ARG A 486 4.48 12.34 5.42
N PRO A 487 3.47 11.81 6.15
CA PRO A 487 2.50 12.65 6.82
C PRO A 487 3.20 13.59 7.80
N ARG A 488 2.64 14.78 7.95
CA ARG A 488 3.07 15.69 9.02
C ARG A 488 2.55 15.15 10.36
N PRO A 489 3.34 15.24 11.45
CA PRO A 489 2.83 14.95 12.78
C PRO A 489 1.60 15.79 13.09
N GLY A 490 0.55 15.14 13.61
CA GLY A 490 -0.70 15.81 13.93
C GLY A 490 -1.51 15.07 14.99
N ILE A 491 -2.53 15.72 15.53
CA ILE A 491 -3.54 15.11 16.40
C ILE A 491 -4.77 14.80 15.54
N LYS A 492 -5.25 13.55 15.62
CA LYS A 492 -6.51 13.10 15.01
C LYS A 492 -7.64 13.23 16.03
N VAL A 493 -8.66 13.98 15.66
CA VAL A 493 -9.91 14.13 16.43
C VAL A 493 -11.06 13.61 15.57
N CYS A 494 -11.61 12.47 15.95
CA CYS A 494 -12.71 11.82 15.26
C CYS A 494 -14.06 12.22 15.87
N VAL A 495 -14.92 12.81 15.07
CA VAL A 495 -16.22 13.34 15.49
C VAL A 495 -17.30 12.26 15.42
N THR A 496 -18.26 12.30 16.34
CA THR A 496 -19.37 11.34 16.40
C THR A 496 -20.71 12.05 16.65
N THR A 497 -21.81 11.44 16.18
CA THR A 497 -23.20 11.84 16.52
C THR A 497 -23.60 11.39 17.92
N GLY A 498 -22.84 10.48 18.56
CA GLY A 498 -23.10 10.01 19.92
C GLY A 498 -22.88 11.05 21.02
N LEU A 499 -22.41 12.25 20.66
CA LEU A 499 -22.25 13.39 21.56
C LEU A 499 -23.22 14.51 21.17
N SER A 500 -23.85 15.12 22.17
CA SER A 500 -24.60 16.36 21.94
C SER A 500 -23.66 17.48 21.46
N ARG A 501 -24.20 18.47 20.75
CA ARG A 501 -23.42 19.64 20.31
C ARG A 501 -22.65 20.29 21.46
N LYS A 502 -23.26 20.41 22.64
CA LYS A 502 -22.64 21.00 23.84
C LYS A 502 -21.44 20.17 24.34
N GLU A 503 -21.58 18.84 24.36
CA GLU A 503 -20.49 17.93 24.73
C GLU A 503 -19.36 17.96 23.71
N THR A 504 -19.70 17.99 22.42
CA THR A 504 -18.76 18.11 21.29
C THR A 504 -17.93 19.41 21.39
N GLU A 505 -18.58 20.55 21.64
CA GLU A 505 -17.89 21.82 21.86
C GLU A 505 -17.04 21.82 23.14
N ALA A 506 -17.53 21.20 24.22
CA ALA A 506 -16.77 21.07 25.47
C ALA A 506 -15.50 20.23 25.27
N ALA A 507 -15.60 19.10 24.56
CA ALA A 507 -14.46 18.24 24.25
C ALA A 507 -13.44 18.97 23.36
N GLY A 508 -13.89 19.71 22.35
CA GLY A 508 -13.02 20.56 21.52
C GLY A 508 -12.26 21.61 22.33
N LYS A 509 -12.92 22.23 23.32
CA LYS A 509 -12.25 23.15 24.26
C LYS A 509 -11.19 22.42 25.07
N VAL A 510 -11.45 21.23 25.60
CA VAL A 510 -10.46 20.46 26.37
C VAL A 510 -9.23 20.17 25.52
N VAL A 511 -9.40 19.68 24.29
CA VAL A 511 -8.28 19.41 23.36
C VAL A 511 -7.47 20.69 23.09
N ARG A 512 -8.13 21.82 22.83
CA ARG A 512 -7.44 23.12 22.62
C ARG A 512 -6.66 23.55 23.87
N HIS A 513 -7.24 23.43 25.06
CA HIS A 513 -6.55 23.81 26.30
C HIS A 513 -5.38 22.89 26.59
N ALA A 514 -5.49 21.59 26.33
CA ALA A 514 -4.39 20.63 26.45
C ALA A 514 -3.21 21.02 25.55
N ILE A 515 -3.46 21.29 24.26
CA ILE A 515 -2.44 21.79 23.33
C ILE A 515 -1.79 23.07 23.87
N THR A 516 -2.60 24.03 24.33
CA THR A 516 -2.11 25.31 24.87
C THR A 516 -1.26 25.14 26.12
N SER A 517 -1.67 24.25 27.03
CA SER A 517 -0.97 23.94 28.27
C SER A 517 0.42 23.36 27.98
N VAL A 518 0.50 22.37 27.10
CA VAL A 518 1.77 21.74 26.70
C VAL A 518 2.68 22.73 25.99
N MET A 519 2.15 23.52 25.05
CA MET A 519 2.92 24.54 24.32
C MET A 519 3.50 25.65 25.21
N LYS A 520 2.86 25.92 26.36
CA LYS A 520 3.30 26.88 27.38
C LYS A 520 4.09 26.25 28.53
N SER A 521 4.26 24.93 28.54
CA SER A 521 5.00 24.24 29.59
C SER A 521 6.49 24.57 29.53
N ARG A 522 7.18 24.55 30.69
CA ARG A 522 8.63 24.82 30.78
C ARG A 522 9.45 23.87 29.90
N LYS A 523 8.99 22.61 29.75
CA LYS A 523 9.61 21.58 28.91
C LYS A 523 9.76 22.06 27.46
N TRP A 524 8.75 22.74 26.92
CA TRP A 524 8.70 23.18 25.52
C TRP A 524 8.99 24.68 25.33
N GLN A 525 9.30 25.42 26.40
CA GLN A 525 9.67 26.84 26.38
C GLN A 525 11.18 27.10 26.37
N LYS A 526 11.98 26.27 27.05
CA LYS A 526 13.45 26.41 27.00
C LYS A 526 13.95 25.65 25.77
N GLY A 527 14.67 26.33 24.87
CA GLY A 527 15.22 25.79 23.62
C GLY A 527 16.27 24.67 23.74
N THR A 528 16.21 23.87 24.80
CA THR A 528 16.95 22.63 24.99
C THR A 528 16.03 21.47 24.66
N LEU A 529 15.86 21.21 23.37
CA LEU A 529 15.26 19.97 22.87
C LEU A 529 16.39 19.05 22.44
N PHE A 530 16.40 17.87 23.05
CA PHE A 530 17.24 16.70 22.80
C PHE A 530 18.33 16.90 21.75
N ALA A 531 19.53 17.32 22.21
CA ALA A 531 20.73 16.86 21.55
C ALA A 531 20.73 15.34 21.70
N ALA A 532 20.32 14.63 20.65
CA ALA A 532 20.59 13.21 20.52
C ALA A 532 22.10 13.06 20.70
N THR A 533 22.52 12.53 21.85
CA THR A 533 23.89 12.08 22.05
C THR A 533 24.16 11.12 20.89
N PRO A 534 25.14 11.38 20.01
CA PRO A 534 25.50 10.37 19.03
C PRO A 534 25.94 9.16 19.84
N SER A 535 25.26 8.04 19.62
CA SER A 535 25.71 6.74 20.10
C SER A 535 27.19 6.63 19.75
N ALA A 536 28.01 6.42 20.77
CA ALA A 536 29.42 6.15 20.57
C ALA A 536 29.51 5.01 19.55
N ALA A 537 30.23 5.27 18.46
CA ALA A 537 30.64 4.22 17.55
C ALA A 537 31.33 3.13 18.40
N PRO A 538 31.03 1.84 18.19
CA PRO A 538 31.83 0.81 18.83
C PRO A 538 33.28 1.02 18.41
N ALA A 539 34.16 1.16 19.40
CA ALA A 539 35.59 1.15 19.17
C ALA A 539 35.97 -0.17 18.49
N ALA A 540 36.90 -0.05 17.55
CA ALA A 540 37.37 -1.06 16.60
C ALA A 540 37.69 -2.43 17.20
#